data_AF-E3N7Y9-F1
#
_entry.id   AF-E3N7Y9-F1
#
_cell.length_a   1.000
_cell.length_b   1.000
_cell.length_c   1.000
_cell.angle_alpha   90.00
_cell.angle_beta   90.00
_cell.angle_gamma   90.00
#
_symmetry.space_group_name_H-M   'P 1'
#
loop_
_entity.id
_entity.type
_entity.pdbx_description
1 polymer ?
#
loop_
_entity_poly.entity_id
_entity_poly.type
_entity_poly.pdbx_seq_one_letter_code
_entity_poly.pdbx_strand_id
1 'polypeptide(L)'
;MSYISFALFSTLSIIWVTSLWFDVQQQPRLGHHWYIYKLVMLTNLNFVLDVFYSVIVVMGYKFDRLKRIADFMHFTSIFPVGIVTCGLFWGLYAIDPALVMPDWIAKLIPWWLNHITHTYPIVYILLDSYFHKRTAPKNITCWILSAALVFIYFIVIGYVRYFDGYWLYPILTFFAIEHFVISYILAFFGFFLLTKSACLLNNFFREFNLENLNFVFLFQTNHQQHQLSWGQRKQKNNINLYI
;
A
#
# COMPACT_ATOMS: atom_id res chain seq x y z
N MET A 1 -12.30 -0.49 15.79
CA MET A 1 -12.24 -1.08 14.43
C MET A 1 -13.18 -2.28 14.40
N SER A 2 -13.80 -2.61 13.26
CA SER A 2 -14.77 -3.72 13.20
C SER A 2 -14.08 -5.09 13.19
N TYR A 3 -14.77 -6.11 13.69
CA TYR A 3 -14.34 -7.51 13.57
C TYR A 3 -14.11 -7.93 12.11
N ILE A 4 -14.95 -7.42 11.20
CA ILE A 4 -14.85 -7.66 9.74
C ILE A 4 -13.49 -7.18 9.21
N SER A 5 -13.07 -5.97 9.58
CA SER A 5 -11.77 -5.43 9.17
C SER A 5 -10.63 -6.29 9.72
N PHE A 6 -10.69 -6.69 11.00
CA PHE A 6 -9.67 -7.56 11.58
C PHE A 6 -9.54 -8.90 10.85
N ALA A 7 -10.66 -9.56 10.55
CA ALA A 7 -10.69 -10.83 9.81
C ALA A 7 -10.14 -10.67 8.38
N LEU A 8 -10.51 -9.59 7.68
CA LEU A 8 -10.00 -9.28 6.35
C LEU A 8 -8.47 -9.13 6.37
N PHE A 9 -7.92 -8.25 7.20
CA PHE A 9 -6.47 -8.00 7.22
C PHE A 9 -5.67 -9.20 7.74
N SER A 10 -6.24 -10.01 8.62
CA SER A 10 -5.63 -11.28 9.02
C SER A 10 -5.51 -12.24 7.84
N THR A 11 -6.56 -12.35 7.02
CA THR A 11 -6.56 -13.19 5.80
C THR A 11 -5.54 -12.68 4.78
N LEU A 12 -5.52 -11.37 4.53
CA LEU A 12 -4.57 -10.75 3.61
C LEU A 12 -3.11 -10.94 4.09
N SER A 13 -2.86 -10.88 5.40
CA SER A 13 -1.53 -11.12 5.98
C SER A 13 -1.10 -12.59 5.84
N ILE A 14 -2.02 -13.55 6.01
CA ILE A 14 -1.73 -14.97 5.75
C ILE A 14 -1.31 -15.17 4.29
N ILE A 15 -1.99 -14.53 3.33
CA ILE A 15 -1.61 -14.58 1.91
C ILE A 15 -0.19 -14.06 1.70
N TRP A 16 0.16 -12.91 2.29
CA TRP A 16 1.52 -12.35 2.23
C TRP A 16 2.57 -13.32 2.80
N VAL A 17 2.37 -13.80 4.02
CA VAL A 17 3.32 -14.67 4.73
C VAL A 17 3.51 -16.00 4.00
N THR A 18 2.43 -16.61 3.54
CA THR A 18 2.49 -17.89 2.80
C THR A 18 3.14 -17.73 1.44
N SER A 19 2.91 -16.61 0.76
CA SER A 19 3.58 -16.28 -0.50
C SER A 19 5.08 -16.07 -0.31
N LEU A 20 5.49 -15.36 0.75
CA LEU A 20 6.91 -15.16 1.06
C LEU A 20 7.58 -16.48 1.43
N TRP A 21 6.91 -17.31 2.22
CA TRP A 21 7.39 -18.65 2.51
C TRP A 21 7.59 -19.46 1.22
N PHE A 22 6.64 -19.44 0.29
CA PHE A 22 6.78 -20.10 -1.00
C PHE A 22 7.96 -19.54 -1.81
N ASP A 23 8.10 -18.21 -1.90
CA ASP A 23 9.20 -17.58 -2.64
C ASP A 23 10.57 -17.96 -2.05
N VAL A 24 10.70 -17.96 -0.72
CA VAL A 24 11.91 -18.42 -0.03
C VAL A 24 12.20 -19.90 -0.32
N GLN A 25 11.20 -20.77 -0.32
CA GLN A 25 11.45 -22.21 -0.49
C GLN A 25 11.66 -22.63 -1.94
N GLN A 26 10.88 -22.07 -2.86
CA GLN A 26 10.72 -22.60 -4.21
C GLN A 26 11.35 -21.72 -5.29
N GLN A 27 11.49 -20.41 -5.06
CA GLN A 27 12.02 -19.53 -6.10
C GLN A 27 13.55 -19.52 -6.10
N PRO A 28 14.17 -19.54 -7.30
CA PRO A 28 15.60 -19.60 -7.42
C PRO A 28 16.25 -18.30 -6.94
N ARG A 29 17.43 -18.45 -6.33
CA ARG A 29 18.32 -17.36 -5.94
C ARG A 29 19.45 -17.34 -6.96
N LEU A 30 19.27 -16.59 -8.04
CA LEU A 30 20.15 -16.60 -9.20
C LEU A 30 21.62 -16.34 -8.78
N GLY A 31 22.44 -17.39 -8.76
CA GLY A 31 23.86 -17.31 -8.40
C GLY A 31 24.17 -17.12 -6.91
N HIS A 32 23.18 -17.18 -6.01
CA HIS A 32 23.38 -16.90 -4.59
C HIS A 32 22.69 -17.92 -3.68
N HIS A 33 23.26 -18.17 -2.49
CA HIS A 33 22.66 -19.08 -1.51
C HIS A 33 21.68 -18.39 -0.56
N TRP A 34 21.93 -17.11 -0.27
CA TRP A 34 21.16 -16.37 0.74
C TRP A 34 20.02 -15.59 0.10
N TYR A 35 18.86 -15.59 0.75
CA TYR A 35 17.69 -14.86 0.26
C TYR A 35 17.91 -13.33 0.20
N ILE A 36 18.79 -12.81 1.07
CA ILE A 36 19.08 -11.37 1.16
C ILE A 36 19.51 -10.76 -0.18
N TYR A 37 20.17 -11.55 -1.05
CA TYR A 37 20.58 -11.10 -2.37
C TYR A 37 19.41 -10.76 -3.29
N LYS A 38 18.20 -11.30 -3.05
CA LYS A 38 17.00 -10.89 -3.81
C LYS A 38 16.58 -9.45 -3.49
N LEU A 39 16.94 -8.92 -2.31
CA LEU A 39 16.47 -7.62 -1.81
C LEU A 39 17.10 -6.40 -2.51
N VAL A 40 18.08 -6.61 -3.39
CA VAL A 40 18.56 -5.54 -4.28
C VAL A 40 17.45 -5.11 -5.26
N MET A 41 16.61 -6.05 -5.69
CA MET A 41 15.46 -5.76 -6.55
C MET A 41 14.35 -5.08 -5.75
N LEU A 42 13.84 -3.95 -6.27
CA LEU A 42 12.80 -3.15 -5.60
C LEU A 42 11.54 -3.97 -5.35
N THR A 43 11.17 -4.86 -6.28
CA THR A 43 10.03 -5.77 -6.13
C THR A 43 10.17 -6.69 -4.92
N ASN A 44 11.33 -7.34 -4.75
CA ASN A 44 11.54 -8.25 -3.63
C ASN A 44 11.66 -7.49 -2.31
N LEU A 45 12.26 -6.30 -2.33
CA LEU A 45 12.29 -5.41 -1.18
C LEU A 45 10.87 -4.99 -0.77
N ASN A 46 10.05 -4.54 -1.73
CA ASN A 46 8.65 -4.18 -1.50
C ASN A 46 7.86 -5.38 -0.96
N PHE A 47 8.05 -6.56 -1.53
CA PHE A 47 7.37 -7.78 -1.09
C PHE A 47 7.67 -8.12 0.38
N VAL A 48 8.93 -8.07 0.79
CA VAL A 48 9.30 -8.28 2.20
C VAL A 48 8.76 -7.17 3.10
N LEU A 49 8.77 -5.92 2.64
CA LEU A 49 8.17 -4.79 3.36
C LEU A 49 6.67 -4.97 3.56
N ASP A 50 5.93 -5.38 2.53
CA ASP A 50 4.49 -5.64 2.56
C ASP A 50 4.14 -6.80 3.52
N VAL A 51 4.95 -7.85 3.55
CA VAL A 51 4.79 -8.96 4.50
C VAL A 51 4.95 -8.46 5.93
N PHE A 52 6.06 -7.77 6.23
CA PHE A 52 6.30 -7.20 7.55
C PHE A 52 5.17 -6.25 7.96
N TYR A 53 4.78 -5.38 7.04
CA TYR A 53 3.71 -4.43 7.24
C TYR A 53 2.39 -5.10 7.55
N SER A 54 2.01 -6.15 6.81
CA SER A 54 0.76 -6.86 7.02
C SER A 54 0.65 -7.45 8.43
N VAL A 55 1.76 -7.99 8.95
CA VAL A 55 1.81 -8.54 10.31
C VAL A 55 1.70 -7.41 11.34
N ILE A 56 2.39 -6.29 11.13
CA ILE A 56 2.29 -5.11 12.02
C ILE A 56 0.86 -4.55 12.03
N VAL A 57 0.16 -4.50 10.89
CA VAL A 57 -1.24 -4.06 10.81
C VAL A 57 -2.12 -4.96 11.67
N VAL A 58 -2.03 -6.29 11.52
CA VAL A 58 -2.83 -7.26 12.30
C VAL A 58 -2.55 -7.12 13.79
N MET A 59 -1.27 -7.05 14.19
CA MET A 59 -0.89 -6.85 15.59
C MET A 59 -1.32 -5.48 16.12
N GLY A 60 -1.37 -4.46 15.26
CA GLY A 60 -1.81 -3.10 15.57
C GLY A 60 -3.27 -2.98 16.01
N TYR A 61 -4.10 -4.01 15.78
CA TYR A 61 -5.45 -4.07 16.36
C TYR A 61 -5.43 -4.23 17.88
N LYS A 62 -4.37 -4.82 18.44
CA LYS A 62 -4.20 -5.03 19.88
C LYS A 62 -3.17 -4.10 20.51
N PHE A 63 -2.18 -3.65 19.75
CA PHE A 63 -1.03 -2.89 20.28
C PHE A 63 -0.87 -1.51 19.61
N ASP A 64 -1.13 -0.44 20.36
CA ASP A 64 -1.07 0.94 19.86
C ASP A 64 0.30 1.35 19.32
N ARG A 65 1.39 0.83 19.88
CA ARG A 65 2.75 1.09 19.36
C ARG A 65 2.90 0.59 17.93
N LEU A 66 2.41 -0.62 17.65
CA LEU A 66 2.46 -1.24 16.32
C LEU A 66 1.51 -0.54 15.36
N LYS A 67 0.34 -0.09 15.83
CA LYS A 67 -0.54 0.79 15.05
C LYS A 67 0.19 2.06 14.59
N ARG A 68 0.92 2.75 15.49
CA ARG A 68 1.68 3.96 15.12
C ARG A 68 2.80 3.68 14.12
N ILE A 69 3.46 2.52 14.24
CA ILE A 69 4.47 2.08 13.27
C ILE A 69 3.81 1.82 11.91
N ALA A 70 2.67 1.12 11.87
CA ALA A 70 1.92 0.90 10.64
C ALA A 70 1.44 2.23 10.01
N ASP A 71 0.98 3.19 10.82
CA ASP A 71 0.59 4.52 10.32
C ASP A 71 1.79 5.19 9.64
N PHE A 72 2.95 5.21 10.28
CA PHE A 72 4.16 5.79 9.70
C PHE A 72 4.62 5.06 8.43
N MET A 73 4.68 3.73 8.46
CA MET A 73 5.10 2.92 7.32
C MET A 73 4.18 3.09 6.12
N HIS A 74 2.86 3.20 6.35
CA HIS A 74 1.87 3.38 5.28
C HIS A 74 2.25 4.52 4.36
N PHE A 75 2.47 5.72 4.92
CA PHE A 75 2.74 6.91 4.13
C PHE A 75 4.17 6.94 3.58
N THR A 76 5.13 6.41 4.32
CA THR A 76 6.55 6.67 4.05
C THR A 76 7.22 5.60 3.21
N SER A 77 6.65 4.39 3.13
CA SER A 77 7.22 3.27 2.40
C SER A 77 6.15 2.49 1.64
N ILE A 78 5.17 1.94 2.33
CA ILE A 78 4.24 0.96 1.74
C ILE A 78 3.43 1.56 0.59
N PHE A 79 2.78 2.71 0.80
CA PHE A 79 2.02 3.37 -0.26
C PHE A 79 2.89 3.78 -1.46
N PRO A 80 3.94 4.61 -1.31
CA PRO A 80 4.73 5.05 -2.46
C PRO A 80 5.50 3.91 -3.14
N VAL A 81 6.13 2.99 -2.39
CA VAL A 81 6.90 1.88 -2.96
C VAL A 81 5.99 0.90 -3.68
N GLY A 82 4.81 0.57 -3.13
CA GLY A 82 3.85 -0.30 -3.79
C GLY A 82 3.33 0.28 -5.11
N ILE A 83 3.06 1.59 -5.14
CA ILE A 83 2.65 2.30 -6.37
C ILE A 83 3.77 2.30 -7.41
N VAL A 84 5.00 2.63 -7.02
CA VAL A 84 6.15 2.63 -7.93
C VAL A 84 6.42 1.22 -8.46
N THR A 85 6.41 0.21 -7.59
CA THR A 85 6.71 -1.19 -7.97
C THR A 85 5.67 -1.73 -8.96
N CYS A 86 4.39 -1.50 -8.70
CA CYS A 86 3.31 -1.89 -9.62
C CYS A 86 3.39 -1.11 -10.93
N GLY A 87 3.50 0.22 -10.85
CA GLY A 87 3.49 1.10 -12.02
C GLY A 87 4.68 0.88 -12.95
N LEU A 88 5.89 0.76 -12.41
CA LEU A 88 7.07 0.46 -13.20
C LEU A 88 7.00 -0.92 -13.83
N PHE A 89 6.58 -1.94 -13.07
CA PHE A 89 6.48 -3.30 -13.60
C PHE A 89 5.49 -3.37 -14.76
N TRP A 90 4.22 -3.00 -14.55
CA TRP A 90 3.20 -3.15 -15.58
C TRP A 90 3.37 -2.13 -16.71
N GLY A 91 3.88 -0.94 -16.42
CA GLY A 91 4.21 0.06 -17.43
C GLY A 91 5.28 -0.43 -18.39
N LEU A 92 6.40 -0.97 -17.88
CA LEU A 92 7.45 -1.54 -18.71
C LEU A 92 6.99 -2.83 -19.40
N TYR A 93 6.30 -3.71 -18.67
CA TYR A 93 5.78 -4.97 -19.20
C TYR A 93 4.82 -4.77 -20.38
N ALA A 94 4.00 -3.71 -20.35
CA ALA A 94 3.09 -3.38 -21.45
C ALA A 94 3.80 -2.84 -22.70
N ILE A 95 4.99 -2.23 -22.54
CA ILE A 95 5.82 -1.75 -23.65
C ILE A 95 6.60 -2.93 -24.24
N ASP A 96 7.40 -3.60 -23.41
CA ASP A 96 8.19 -4.78 -23.77
C ASP A 96 8.57 -5.53 -22.48
N PRO A 97 8.06 -6.76 -22.26
CA PRO A 97 8.38 -7.59 -21.09
C PRO A 97 9.89 -7.80 -20.85
N ALA A 98 10.70 -7.78 -21.91
CA ALA A 98 12.15 -7.96 -21.81
C ALA A 98 12.84 -6.80 -21.06
N LEU A 99 12.20 -5.63 -20.96
CA LEU A 99 12.70 -4.48 -20.19
C LEU A 99 12.64 -4.72 -18.67
N VAL A 100 11.76 -5.62 -18.23
CA VAL A 100 11.58 -5.98 -16.82
C VAL A 100 12.46 -7.18 -16.47
N MET A 101 12.36 -8.25 -17.25
CA MET A 101 13.15 -9.45 -17.05
C MET A 101 13.26 -10.29 -18.34
N PRO A 102 14.36 -11.04 -18.53
CA PRO A 102 14.48 -12.03 -19.59
C PRO A 102 13.42 -13.15 -19.52
N ASP A 103 12.99 -13.65 -20.68
CA ASP A 103 11.97 -14.71 -20.82
C ASP A 103 12.25 -15.97 -20.00
N TRP A 104 13.52 -16.36 -19.89
CA TRP A 104 13.90 -17.56 -19.16
C TRP A 104 13.70 -17.39 -17.64
N ILE A 105 13.84 -16.17 -17.10
CA ILE A 105 13.53 -15.85 -15.70
C ILE A 105 12.02 -15.85 -15.51
N ALA A 106 11.28 -15.22 -16.43
CA ALA A 106 9.82 -15.14 -16.35
C ALA A 106 9.17 -16.53 -16.26
N LYS A 107 9.70 -17.53 -16.96
CA LYS A 107 9.22 -18.92 -16.92
C LYS A 107 9.42 -19.62 -15.56
N LEU A 108 10.29 -19.09 -14.69
CA LEU A 108 10.54 -19.66 -13.36
C LEU A 108 9.55 -19.15 -12.31
N ILE A 109 8.92 -18.00 -12.56
CA ILE A 109 8.03 -17.31 -11.63
C ILE A 109 6.58 -17.73 -11.89
N PRO A 110 5.89 -18.35 -10.93
CA PRO A 110 4.47 -18.66 -11.07
C PRO A 110 3.65 -17.38 -11.29
N TRP A 111 2.68 -17.46 -12.21
CA TRP A 111 1.81 -16.33 -12.57
C TRP A 111 1.14 -15.69 -11.34
N TRP A 112 0.72 -16.50 -10.36
CA TRP A 112 0.07 -16.01 -9.15
C TRP A 112 1.05 -15.22 -8.27
N LEU A 113 2.29 -15.69 -8.14
CA LEU A 113 3.31 -15.01 -7.35
C LEU A 113 3.68 -13.67 -7.99
N ASN A 114 3.73 -13.64 -9.32
CA ASN A 114 3.91 -12.41 -10.08
C ASN A 114 2.80 -11.38 -9.76
N HIS A 115 1.53 -11.80 -9.68
CA HIS A 115 0.46 -10.88 -9.25
C HIS A 115 0.55 -10.50 -7.77
N ILE A 116 0.99 -11.40 -6.88
CA ILE A 116 1.24 -11.09 -5.47
C ILE A 116 2.31 -10.01 -5.32
N THR A 117 3.36 -10.03 -6.14
CA THR A 117 4.45 -9.04 -6.03
C THR A 117 4.22 -7.76 -6.84
N HIS A 118 3.33 -7.78 -7.84
CA HIS A 118 3.17 -6.65 -8.77
C HIS A 118 1.77 -6.05 -8.90
N THR A 119 0.70 -6.71 -8.43
CA THR A 119 -0.67 -6.16 -8.48
C THR A 119 -1.29 -6.06 -7.09
N TYR A 120 -1.11 -7.10 -6.29
CA TYR A 120 -1.65 -7.19 -4.94
C TYR A 120 -1.20 -6.08 -3.98
N PRO A 121 0.03 -5.49 -4.06
CA PRO A 121 0.39 -4.35 -3.23
C PRO A 121 -0.61 -3.19 -3.35
N ILE A 122 -1.03 -2.84 -4.56
CA ILE A 122 -2.01 -1.76 -4.79
C ILE A 122 -3.34 -2.07 -4.13
N VAL A 123 -3.84 -3.29 -4.34
CA VAL A 123 -5.11 -3.73 -3.75
C VAL A 123 -5.03 -3.64 -2.23
N TYR A 124 -3.95 -4.14 -1.64
CA TYR A 124 -3.72 -4.12 -0.21
C TYR A 124 -3.65 -2.68 0.34
N ILE A 125 -2.88 -1.81 -0.30
CA ILE A 125 -2.73 -0.40 0.08
C ILE A 125 -4.07 0.34 0.05
N LEU A 126 -4.87 0.17 -1.01
CA LEU A 126 -6.16 0.84 -1.14
C LEU A 126 -7.17 0.36 -0.10
N LEU A 127 -7.25 -0.95 0.14
CA LEU A 127 -8.05 -1.51 1.22
C LEU A 127 -7.59 -0.95 2.57
N ASP A 128 -6.29 -0.90 2.79
CA ASP A 128 -5.72 -0.39 4.03
C ASP A 128 -6.02 1.08 4.27
N SER A 129 -5.87 1.95 3.26
CA SER A 129 -6.25 3.37 3.32
C SER A 129 -7.75 3.56 3.58
N TYR A 130 -8.61 2.66 3.08
CA TYR A 130 -10.05 2.74 3.27
C TYR A 130 -10.47 2.31 4.69
N PHE A 131 -9.97 1.17 5.16
CA PHE A 131 -10.39 0.57 6.43
C PHE A 131 -9.69 1.16 7.65
N HIS A 132 -8.45 1.63 7.52
CA HIS A 132 -7.68 2.20 8.61
C HIS A 132 -7.57 3.71 8.48
N LYS A 133 -8.12 4.44 9.46
CA LYS A 133 -7.81 5.86 9.64
C LYS A 133 -6.41 5.98 10.22
N ARG A 134 -5.47 6.46 9.42
CA ARG A 134 -4.06 6.56 9.78
C ARG A 134 -3.67 7.99 10.10
N THR A 135 -2.66 8.12 10.95
CA THR A 135 -2.10 9.42 11.34
C THR A 135 -1.02 9.83 10.35
N ALA A 136 -1.30 10.81 9.49
CA ALA A 136 -0.37 11.28 8.48
C ALA A 136 0.89 11.94 9.09
N PRO A 137 2.08 11.74 8.51
CA PRO A 137 3.31 12.39 8.95
C PRO A 137 3.32 13.89 8.62
N LYS A 138 4.22 14.62 9.28
CA LYS A 138 4.45 16.05 8.98
C LYS A 138 5.02 16.22 7.56
N ASN A 139 4.78 17.38 6.95
CA ASN A 139 5.28 17.66 5.59
C ASN A 139 6.80 17.56 5.47
N ILE A 140 7.54 18.06 6.47
CA ILE A 140 9.00 17.95 6.50
C ILE A 140 9.47 16.49 6.54
N THR A 141 8.75 15.62 7.26
CA THR A 141 9.04 14.18 7.31
C THR A 141 8.86 13.53 5.95
N CYS A 142 7.85 13.96 5.17
CA CYS A 142 7.65 13.47 3.80
C CYS A 142 8.85 13.81 2.91
N TRP A 143 9.35 15.05 2.97
CA TRP A 143 10.54 15.48 2.22
C TRP A 143 11.79 14.69 2.60
N ILE A 144 12.10 14.61 3.90
CA ILE A 144 13.30 13.94 4.40
C ILE A 144 13.31 12.47 3.99
N LEU A 145 12.18 11.76 4.16
CA LEU A 145 12.12 10.33 3.84
C LEU A 145 12.12 10.07 2.34
N SER A 146 11.52 10.93 1.53
CA SER A 146 11.61 10.83 0.08
C SER A 146 13.06 10.97 -0.37
N ALA A 147 13.80 11.94 0.17
CA ALA A 147 15.23 12.11 -0.12
C ALA A 147 16.02 10.89 0.33
N ALA A 148 15.85 10.46 1.59
CA ALA A 148 16.64 9.39 2.17
C ALA A 148 16.40 8.04 1.47
N LEU A 149 15.14 7.62 1.26
CA LEU A 149 14.83 6.32 0.69
C LEU A 149 15.23 6.22 -0.79
N VAL A 150 14.98 7.27 -1.57
CA VAL A 150 15.40 7.30 -2.98
C VAL A 150 16.92 7.30 -3.07
N PHE A 151 17.61 8.09 -2.25
CA PHE A 151 19.07 8.11 -2.22
C PHE A 151 19.66 6.74 -1.84
N ILE A 152 19.15 6.11 -0.78
CA ILE A 152 19.57 4.76 -0.37
C ILE A 152 19.36 3.77 -1.52
N TYR A 153 18.22 3.81 -2.20
CA TYR A 153 17.96 2.87 -3.28
C TYR A 153 18.85 3.09 -4.50
N PHE A 154 19.16 4.34 -4.85
CA PHE A 154 20.14 4.64 -5.90
C PHE A 154 21.56 4.21 -5.52
N ILE A 155 21.94 4.26 -4.23
CA ILE A 155 23.18 3.65 -3.75
C ILE A 155 23.18 2.14 -4.00
N VAL A 156 22.07 1.44 -3.74
CA VAL A 156 21.97 -0.01 -4.02
C VAL A 156 22.14 -0.29 -5.52
N ILE A 157 21.49 0.48 -6.40
CA ILE A 157 21.66 0.36 -7.85
C ILE A 157 23.13 0.59 -8.25
N GLY A 158 23.76 1.65 -7.73
CA GLY A 158 25.17 1.97 -8.00
C GLY A 158 26.14 0.91 -7.47
N TYR A 159 25.86 0.35 -6.29
CA TYR A 159 26.62 -0.75 -5.69
C TYR A 159 26.62 -1.97 -6.61
N VAL A 160 25.44 -2.44 -7.04
CA VAL A 160 25.33 -3.58 -7.97
C VAL A 160 26.09 -3.29 -9.26
N ARG A 161 25.95 -2.07 -9.81
CA ARG A 161 26.65 -1.68 -11.04
C ARG A 161 28.18 -1.72 -10.89
N TYR A 162 28.69 -1.26 -9.76
CA TYR A 162 30.12 -1.14 -9.49
C TYR A 162 30.76 -2.49 -9.13
N PHE A 163 30.15 -3.27 -8.24
CA PHE A 163 30.71 -4.52 -7.73
C PHE A 163 30.34 -5.75 -8.57
N ASP A 164 29.10 -5.83 -9.05
CA ASP A 164 28.64 -7.00 -9.81
C ASP A 164 28.76 -6.81 -11.32
N GLY A 165 29.01 -5.58 -11.77
CA GLY A 165 29.37 -5.26 -13.16
C GLY A 165 28.20 -5.22 -14.15
N TYR A 166 26.96 -5.40 -13.69
CA TYR A 166 25.76 -5.33 -14.53
C TYR A 166 24.78 -4.25 -14.04
N TRP A 167 23.88 -3.82 -14.91
CA TRP A 167 22.79 -2.93 -14.53
C TRP A 167 21.65 -3.72 -13.90
N LEU A 168 21.29 -3.37 -12.67
CA LEU A 168 20.23 -4.04 -11.92
C LEU A 168 18.90 -4.14 -12.69
N TYR A 169 18.60 -3.11 -13.47
CA TYR A 169 17.45 -3.07 -14.37
C TYR A 169 17.93 -2.94 -15.82
N PRO A 170 17.45 -3.80 -16.75
CA PRO A 170 17.85 -3.75 -18.15
C PRO A 170 17.72 -2.35 -18.77
N ILE A 171 16.65 -1.61 -18.47
CA ILE A 171 16.44 -0.25 -18.99
C ILE A 171 17.60 0.72 -18.70
N LEU A 172 18.35 0.52 -17.61
CA LEU A 172 19.47 1.39 -17.23
C LEU A 172 20.68 1.21 -18.16
N THR A 173 20.76 0.15 -18.96
CA THR A 173 21.83 -0.01 -19.96
C THR A 173 21.78 1.08 -21.02
N PHE A 174 20.60 1.69 -21.24
CA PHE A 174 20.39 2.72 -22.25
C PHE A 174 20.63 4.14 -21.70
N PHE A 175 20.91 4.29 -20.40
CA PHE A 175 21.02 5.61 -19.78
C PHE A 175 22.43 6.17 -19.93
N ALA A 176 22.53 7.36 -20.52
CA ALA A 176 23.67 8.23 -20.30
C ALA A 176 23.62 8.86 -18.89
N ILE A 177 24.70 9.51 -18.46
CA ILE A 177 24.80 10.07 -17.10
C ILE A 177 23.69 11.09 -16.82
N GLU A 178 23.29 11.86 -17.83
CA GLU A 178 22.21 12.86 -17.75
C GLU A 178 20.87 12.19 -17.49
N HIS A 179 20.58 11.08 -18.18
CA HIS A 179 19.36 10.30 -17.99
C HIS A 179 19.32 9.68 -16.59
N PHE A 180 20.47 9.23 -16.08
CA PHE A 180 20.58 8.74 -14.72
C PHE A 180 20.27 9.83 -13.68
N VAL A 181 20.84 11.03 -13.84
CA VAL A 181 20.56 12.19 -12.97
C VAL A 181 19.09 12.61 -13.06
N ILE A 182 18.51 12.68 -14.26
CA ILE A 182 17.09 12.99 -14.46
C ILE A 182 16.22 11.94 -13.76
N SER A 183 16.54 10.65 -13.91
CA SER A 183 15.79 9.57 -13.26
C SER A 183 15.81 9.66 -11.73
N TYR A 184 16.93 10.08 -11.14
CA TYR A 184 17.04 10.33 -9.71
C TYR A 184 16.13 11.48 -9.26
N ILE A 185 16.15 12.60 -9.99
CA ILE A 185 15.32 13.77 -9.69
C ILE A 185 13.83 13.41 -9.81
N LEU A 186 13.45 12.71 -10.89
CA LEU A 186 12.09 12.24 -11.10
C LEU A 186 11.66 11.25 -10.01
N ALA A 187 12.52 10.32 -9.60
CA ALA A 187 12.24 9.39 -8.52
C ALA A 187 12.02 10.12 -7.19
N PHE A 188 12.85 11.12 -6.86
CA PHE A 188 12.70 11.92 -5.66
C PHE A 188 11.36 12.67 -5.61
N PHE A 189 11.05 13.46 -6.64
CA PHE A 189 9.81 14.22 -6.69
C PHE A 189 8.59 13.30 -6.83
N GLY A 190 8.69 12.23 -7.63
CA GLY A 190 7.64 11.23 -7.77
C GLY A 190 7.30 10.55 -6.44
N PHE A 191 8.31 10.11 -5.69
CA PHE A 191 8.13 9.50 -4.38
C PHE A 191 7.50 10.47 -3.36
N PHE A 192 7.95 11.74 -3.37
CA PHE A 192 7.35 12.79 -2.55
C PHE A 192 5.87 13.00 -2.90
N LEU A 193 5.54 13.13 -4.19
CA LEU A 193 4.16 13.31 -4.65
C LEU A 193 3.27 12.11 -4.30
N LEU A 194 3.78 10.89 -4.39
CA LEU A 194 3.05 9.69 -3.96
C LEU A 194 2.80 9.67 -2.46
N THR A 195 3.79 10.07 -1.65
CA THR A 195 3.62 10.24 -0.20
C THR A 195 2.54 11.29 0.10
N LYS A 196 2.53 12.41 -0.62
CA LYS A 196 1.48 13.45 -0.48
C LYS A 196 0.11 12.95 -0.93
N SER A 197 0.06 12.15 -1.98
CA SER A 197 -1.17 11.52 -2.49
C SER A 197 -1.75 10.55 -1.46
N ALA A 198 -0.91 9.77 -0.77
CA ALA A 198 -1.32 8.92 0.34
C ALA A 198 -1.97 9.75 1.47
N CYS A 199 -1.35 10.87 1.85
CA CYS A 199 -1.91 11.79 2.85
C CYS A 199 -3.26 12.38 2.41
N LEU A 200 -3.37 12.78 1.13
CA LEU A 200 -4.61 13.29 0.55
C LEU A 200 -5.72 12.22 0.58
N LEU A 201 -5.41 11.00 0.14
CA LEU A 201 -6.34 9.87 0.11
C LEU A 201 -6.85 9.53 1.52
N ASN A 202 -5.96 9.54 2.52
CA ASN A 202 -6.34 9.32 3.92
C ASN A 202 -7.31 10.41 4.44
N ASN A 203 -7.12 11.67 4.04
CA ASN A 203 -8.05 12.75 4.40
C ASN A 203 -9.40 12.58 3.69
N PHE A 204 -9.39 12.25 2.39
CA PHE A 204 -10.59 11.97 1.62
C PHE A 204 -11.43 10.86 2.26
N PHE A 205 -10.84 9.71 2.58
CA PHE A 205 -11.57 8.63 3.25
C PHE A 205 -12.01 8.98 4.68
N ARG A 206 -11.29 9.88 5.35
CA ARG A 206 -11.71 10.38 6.67
C ARG A 206 -12.99 11.21 6.55
N GLU A 207 -13.05 12.13 5.60
CA GLU A 207 -14.20 13.00 5.33
C GLU A 207 -15.41 12.18 4.86
N PHE A 208 -15.22 11.31 3.87
CA PHE A 208 -16.26 10.42 3.35
C PHE A 208 -16.92 9.58 4.46
N ASN A 209 -16.13 9.02 5.37
CA ASN A 209 -16.67 8.24 6.49
C ASN A 209 -17.42 9.10 7.53
N LEU A 210 -17.04 10.38 7.71
CA LEU A 210 -17.75 11.30 8.60
C LEU A 210 -19.11 11.72 8.02
N GLU A 211 -19.16 12.00 6.72
CA GLU A 211 -20.41 12.33 6.02
C GLU A 211 -21.41 11.18 6.08
N ASN A 212 -20.96 9.94 5.82
CA ASN A 212 -21.82 8.76 5.92
C ASN A 212 -22.38 8.55 7.34
N LEU A 213 -21.55 8.78 8.38
CA LEU A 213 -22.02 8.71 9.76
C LEU A 213 -23.07 9.78 10.05
N ASN A 214 -22.82 11.03 9.64
CA ASN A 214 -23.77 12.12 9.82
C ASN A 214 -25.10 11.86 9.10
N PHE A 215 -25.06 11.29 7.89
CA PHE A 215 -26.26 10.92 7.14
C PHE A 215 -27.08 9.84 7.86
N VAL A 216 -26.41 8.81 8.40
CA VAL A 216 -27.07 7.76 9.19
C VAL A 216 -27.71 8.35 10.46
N PHE A 217 -27.01 9.24 11.17
CA PHE A 217 -27.55 9.90 12.35
C PHE A 217 -28.77 10.79 12.02
N LEU A 218 -28.69 11.58 10.93
CA LEU A 218 -29.81 12.41 10.46
C LEU A 218 -31.02 11.55 10.05
N PHE A 219 -30.79 10.40 9.41
CA PHE A 219 -31.87 9.49 9.05
C PHE A 219 -32.55 8.89 10.29
N GLN A 220 -31.77 8.48 11.29
CA GLN A 220 -32.29 7.94 12.55
C GLN A 220 -33.09 8.99 13.35
N THR A 221 -32.59 10.23 13.45
CA THR A 221 -33.29 11.30 14.18
C THR A 221 -34.60 11.69 13.49
N ASN A 222 -34.61 11.81 12.16
CA ASN A 222 -35.82 12.08 11.39
C ASN A 222 -36.85 10.95 11.53
N HIS A 223 -36.43 9.69 11.53
CA HIS A 223 -37.32 8.55 11.74
C HIS A 223 -37.93 8.55 13.15
N GLN A 224 -37.14 8.86 14.19
CA GLN A 224 -37.66 8.99 15.56
C GLN A 224 -38.64 10.15 15.71
N GLN A 225 -38.35 11.32 15.14
CA GLN A 225 -39.26 12.48 15.15
C GLN A 225 -40.58 12.17 14.44
N HIS A 226 -40.53 11.48 13.30
CA HIS A 226 -41.71 11.05 12.58
C HIS A 226 -42.56 10.10 13.44
N GLN A 227 -41.97 9.08 14.09
CA GLN A 227 -42.71 8.18 14.98
C GLN A 227 -43.35 8.90 16.18
N LEU A 228 -42.65 9.84 16.81
CA LEU A 228 -43.19 10.67 17.89
C LEU A 228 -44.39 11.50 17.41
N SER A 229 -44.29 12.13 16.23
CA SER A 229 -45.39 12.91 15.64
C SER A 229 -46.63 12.06 15.34
N TRP A 230 -46.43 10.83 14.85
CA TRP A 230 -47.51 9.88 14.56
C TRP A 230 -48.16 9.34 15.83
N GLY A 231 -47.37 9.08 16.88
CA GLY A 231 -47.86 8.72 18.20
C GLY A 231 -48.75 9.81 18.81
N GLN A 232 -48.30 11.07 18.75
CA GLN A 232 -49.10 12.20 19.25
C GLN A 232 -50.39 12.43 18.45
N ARG A 233 -50.37 12.26 17.11
CA ARG A 233 -51.59 12.32 16.29
C ARG A 233 -52.59 11.21 16.62
N LYS A 234 -52.13 9.97 16.83
CA LYS A 234 -53.00 8.86 17.26
C LYS A 234 -53.62 9.11 18.63
N GLN A 235 -52.84 9.62 19.58
CA GLN A 235 -53.34 9.93 20.92
C GLN A 235 -54.38 11.04 20.89
N LYS A 236 -54.16 12.09 20.09
CA LYS A 236 -55.12 13.19 19.91
C LYS A 236 -56.40 12.76 19.22
N ASN A 237 -56.32 11.84 18.24
CA ASN A 237 -57.52 11.30 17.57
C ASN A 237 -58.31 10.33 18.45
N ASN A 238 -57.66 9.54 19.31
CA ASN A 238 -58.37 8.67 20.27
C ASN A 238 -59.12 9.47 21.34
N ILE A 239 -58.61 10.62 21.78
CA ILE A 239 -59.29 11.49 22.76
C ILE A 239 -60.58 12.09 22.17
N ASN A 240 -60.61 12.35 20.86
CA ASN A 240 -61.80 12.91 20.18
C ASN A 240 -62.88 11.88 19.83
N LEU A 241 -62.67 10.58 20.07
CA LEU A 241 -63.65 9.50 19.80
C LEU A 241 -64.49 9.11 21.03
N TYR A 242 -64.20 9.68 22.21
CA TYR A 242 -64.91 9.42 23.47
C TYR A 242 -65.68 10.65 24.00
N ILE A 243 -65.97 11.63 23.14
CA ILE A 243 -66.84 12.79 23.42
C ILE A 243 -67.98 12.74 22.41
#